data_AF-A0A9D4I682-F1
#
_entry.id   AF-A0A9D4I682-F1
#
_cell.length_a   1.000
_cell.length_b   1.000
_cell.length_c   1.000
_cell.angle_alpha   90.00
_cell.angle_beta   90.00
_cell.angle_gamma   90.00
#
_symmetry.space_group_name_H-M   'P 1'
#
loop_
_entity.id
_entity.type
_entity.pdbx_description
1 polymer ?
#
loop_
_entity_poly.entity_id
_entity_poly.type
_entity_poly.pdbx_seq_one_letter_code
_entity_poly.pdbx_strand_id
1 'polypeptide(L)'
;MLLLLLLLLLLLLLLLLLLLLLLLLLLLLLLLLLLLLLLLLLLLLLLLLPLLLLLLLLLLLLLLLLLLLLLLLVLLLLVLLPPPPPPPPPPPPRLLLLLLLLLPLLLLLLPLLLLLILLLPLLLLLLLLLLLLLLLLLLLLLLLLLLLRLLLLLLLLLLQLLLLLLLLLLLLLLLLLLLLHHHHHHHHHHHSQ
;
A
#
# COMPACT_ATOMS: atom_id res chain seq x y z
N MET A 1 -16.45 35.76 44.50
CA MET A 1 -15.06 35.29 44.26
C MET A 1 -14.95 33.77 44.14
N LEU A 2 -15.42 32.99 45.13
CA LEU A 2 -15.32 31.52 45.12
C LEU A 2 -15.95 30.84 43.88
N LEU A 3 -17.16 31.27 43.48
CA LEU A 3 -17.83 30.75 42.28
C LEU A 3 -16.98 30.90 41.00
N LEU A 4 -16.26 32.02 40.90
CA LEU A 4 -15.47 32.32 39.71
C LEU A 4 -14.14 31.55 39.69
N LEU A 5 -13.49 31.36 40.84
CA LEU A 5 -12.35 30.46 40.97
C LEU A 5 -12.73 29.02 40.56
N LEU A 6 -13.91 28.56 41.00
CA LEU A 6 -14.44 27.25 40.63
C LEU A 6 -14.70 27.14 39.11
N LEU A 7 -15.22 28.19 38.49
CA LEU A 7 -15.40 28.24 37.03
C LEU A 7 -14.05 28.18 36.28
N LEU A 8 -13.03 28.91 36.75
CA LEU A 8 -11.68 28.90 36.18
C LEU A 8 -11.08 27.49 36.24
N LEU A 9 -11.17 26.84 37.41
CA LEU A 9 -10.68 25.48 37.61
C LEU A 9 -11.40 24.49 36.69
N LEU A 10 -12.72 24.61 36.55
CA LEU A 10 -13.51 23.77 35.67
C LEU A 10 -13.08 23.94 34.20
N LEU A 11 -12.84 25.18 33.76
CA LEU A 11 -12.37 25.46 32.41
C LEU A 11 -10.98 24.87 32.15
N LEU A 12 -10.05 24.98 33.11
CA LEU A 12 -8.71 24.40 33.01
C LEU A 12 -8.79 22.86 32.92
N LEU A 13 -9.64 22.23 33.73
CA LEU A 13 -9.87 20.79 33.69
C LEU A 13 -10.44 20.37 32.33
N LEU A 14 -11.39 21.13 31.78
CA LEU A 14 -11.97 20.88 30.45
C LEU A 14 -10.90 20.96 29.36
N LEU A 15 -10.00 21.96 29.43
CA LEU A 15 -8.89 22.12 28.50
C LEU A 15 -7.93 20.93 28.55
N LEU A 16 -7.56 20.48 29.75
CA LEU A 16 -6.68 19.32 29.94
C LEU A 16 -7.33 18.05 29.38
N LEU A 17 -8.62 17.85 29.64
CA LEU A 17 -9.38 16.72 29.12
C LEU A 17 -9.42 16.73 27.59
N LEU A 18 -9.64 17.90 26.98
CA LEU A 18 -9.64 18.07 25.52
C LEU A 18 -8.27 17.72 24.92
N LEU A 19 -7.18 18.16 25.55
CA LEU A 19 -5.81 17.84 25.11
C LEU A 19 -5.53 16.33 25.21
N LEU A 20 -5.94 15.68 26.30
CA LEU A 20 -5.78 14.23 26.48
C LEU A 20 -6.57 13.46 25.42
N LEU A 21 -7.80 13.88 25.14
CA LEU A 21 -8.64 13.29 24.10
C LEU A 21 -7.99 13.41 22.72
N LEU A 22 -7.38 14.56 22.41
CA LEU A 22 -6.66 14.78 21.16
C LEU A 22 -5.45 13.84 21.04
N LEU A 23 -4.65 13.70 22.11
CA LEU A 23 -3.51 12.79 22.12
C LEU A 23 -3.95 11.34 21.90
N LEU A 24 -5.02 10.91 22.56
CA LEU A 24 -5.59 9.57 22.40
C LEU A 24 -6.09 9.35 20.96
N LEU A 25 -6.77 10.33 20.38
CA LEU A 25 -7.24 10.28 19.00
C LEU A 25 -6.07 10.12 18.01
N LEU A 26 -5.00 10.89 18.21
CA LEU A 26 -3.79 10.81 17.39
C LEU A 26 -3.11 9.43 17.49
N LEU A 27 -3.00 8.89 18.71
CA LEU A 27 -2.43 7.56 18.94
C LEU A 27 -3.28 6.47 18.27
N LEU A 28 -4.59 6.54 18.41
CA LEU A 28 -5.53 5.61 17.76
C LEU A 28 -5.39 5.68 16.24
N LEU A 29 -5.21 6.88 15.68
CA LEU A 29 -5.02 7.08 14.25
C LEU A 29 -3.70 6.47 13.76
N LEU A 30 -2.61 6.68 14.50
CA LEU A 30 -1.32 6.10 14.19
C LEU A 30 -1.39 4.57 14.21
N LEU A 31 -2.07 4.00 15.20
CA LEU A 31 -2.29 2.56 15.30
C LEU A 31 -3.11 2.04 14.12
N LEU A 32 -4.18 2.76 13.73
CA LEU A 32 -5.00 2.41 12.56
C LEU A 32 -4.17 2.44 11.27
N LEU A 33 -3.32 3.46 11.10
CA LEU A 33 -2.43 3.58 9.95
C LEU A 33 -1.43 2.42 9.90
N LEU A 34 -0.82 2.07 11.04
CA LEU A 34 0.10 0.94 11.14
C LEU A 34 -0.60 -0.39 10.81
N LEU A 35 -1.81 -0.59 11.34
CA LEU A 35 -2.62 -1.77 11.06
C LEU A 35 -2.97 -1.86 9.57
N LEU A 36 -3.35 -0.74 8.95
CA LEU A 36 -3.65 -0.67 7.52
C LEU A 36 -2.41 -1.03 6.68
N LEU A 37 -1.24 -0.50 7.05
CA LEU A 37 0.03 -0.82 6.39
C LEU A 37 0.38 -2.31 6.51
N LEU A 38 0.21 -2.89 7.71
CA LEU A 38 0.44 -4.31 7.94
C LEU A 38 -0.51 -5.17 7.10
N LEU A 39 -1.80 -4.83 7.09
CA LEU A 39 -2.80 -5.52 6.29
C LEU A 39 -2.47 -5.45 4.79
N LEU A 40 -2.00 -4.29 4.33
CA LEU A 40 -1.58 -4.10 2.94
C LEU A 40 -0.38 -4.99 2.58
N LEU A 41 0.63 -5.04 3.45
CA LEU A 41 1.80 -5.89 3.27
C LEU A 41 1.41 -7.36 3.21
N LEU A 42 0.51 -7.79 4.11
CA LEU A 42 -0.02 -9.14 4.13
C LEU A 42 -0.80 -9.46 2.85
N LEU A 43 -1.66 -8.55 2.39
CA LEU A 43 -2.41 -8.69 1.14
C LEU A 43 -1.47 -8.80 -0.06
N LEU A 44 -0.42 -7.98 -0.10
CA LEU A 44 0.59 -8.01 -1.15
C LEU A 44 1.32 -9.36 -1.16
N LEU A 45 1.74 -9.85 0.00
CA LEU A 45 2.39 -11.15 0.14
C LEU A 45 1.46 -12.29 -0.31
N LEU A 46 0.19 -12.25 0.11
CA LEU A 46 -0.83 -13.22 -0.25
C LEU A 46 -1.11 -13.24 -1.75
N LEU A 47 -1.05 -12.07 -2.42
CA LEU A 47 -1.26 -11.96 -3.86
C LEU A 47 0.00 -12.39 -4.64
N LEU A 48 1.20 -12.08 -4.14
CA LEU A 48 2.46 -12.38 -4.82
C LEU A 48 2.79 -13.87 -4.78
N LEU A 49 2.53 -14.54 -3.65
CA LEU A 49 2.85 -15.96 -3.46
C LEU A 49 2.27 -16.89 -4.55
N PRO A 50 0.94 -16.89 -4.83
CA PRO A 50 0.36 -17.74 -5.88
C PRO A 50 0.85 -17.35 -7.27
N LEU A 51 1.13 -16.06 -7.50
CA LEU A 51 1.65 -15.56 -8.78
C LEU A 51 3.07 -16.06 -9.05
N LEU A 52 3.93 -16.05 -8.03
CA LEU A 52 5.28 -16.60 -8.09
C LEU A 52 5.26 -18.12 -8.27
N LEU A 53 4.35 -18.82 -7.58
CA LEU A 53 4.17 -20.26 -7.75
C LEU A 53 3.69 -20.62 -9.16
N LEU A 54 2.73 -19.86 -9.69
CA LEU A 54 2.24 -20.02 -11.07
C LEU A 54 3.38 -19.80 -12.07
N LEU A 55 4.18 -18.76 -11.88
CA LEU A 55 5.33 -18.47 -12.73
C LEU A 55 6.35 -19.61 -12.70
N LEU A 56 6.68 -20.11 -11.50
CA LEU A 56 7.59 -21.24 -11.32
C LEU A 56 7.07 -22.51 -12.01
N LEU A 57 5.79 -22.83 -11.82
CA LEU A 57 5.14 -23.97 -12.45
C LEU A 57 5.19 -23.88 -13.97
N LEU A 58 4.90 -22.69 -14.50
CA LEU A 58 4.91 -22.44 -15.94
C LEU A 58 6.31 -22.55 -16.52
N LEU A 59 7.33 -22.01 -15.84
CA LEU A 59 8.73 -22.15 -16.24
C LEU A 59 9.17 -23.62 -16.24
N LEU A 60 8.77 -24.40 -15.22
CA LEU A 60 9.04 -25.83 -15.12
C LEU A 60 8.40 -26.60 -16.28
N LEU A 61 7.11 -26.35 -16.56
CA LEU A 61 6.37 -26.98 -17.65
C LEU A 61 7.05 -26.70 -18.99
N LEU A 62 7.47 -25.46 -19.20
CA LEU A 62 8.11 -25.06 -20.43
C LEU A 62 9.50 -25.69 -20.58
N LEU A 63 10.28 -25.76 -19.50
CA LEU A 63 11.57 -26.45 -19.50
C LEU A 63 11.40 -27.93 -19.85
N LEU A 64 10.39 -28.59 -19.28
CA LEU A 64 10.04 -29.96 -19.59
C LEU A 64 9.69 -30.14 -21.07
N LEU A 65 8.90 -29.22 -21.64
CA LEU A 65 8.54 -29.22 -23.07
C LEU A 65 9.77 -29.05 -23.96
N LEU A 66 10.69 -28.14 -23.60
CA LEU A 66 11.95 -27.94 -24.32
C LEU A 66 12.83 -29.20 -24.27
N LEU A 67 12.93 -29.83 -23.09
CA LEU A 67 13.68 -31.08 -22.92
C LEU A 67 13.08 -32.22 -23.76
N LEU A 68 11.75 -32.34 -23.79
CA LEU A 68 11.04 -33.31 -24.62
C LEU A 68 11.30 -33.07 -26.10
N LEU A 69 11.23 -31.82 -26.56
CA LEU A 69 11.52 -31.44 -27.94
C LEU A 69 12.97 -31.76 -28.32
N LEU A 70 13.93 -31.47 -27.41
CA LEU A 70 15.34 -31.79 -27.61
C LEU A 70 15.57 -33.30 -27.67
N LEU A 71 14.94 -34.07 -26.77
CA LEU A 71 15.02 -35.53 -26.76
C LEU A 71 14.45 -36.11 -28.06
N LEU A 72 13.31 -35.60 -28.51
CA LEU A 72 12.69 -36.00 -29.78
C LEU A 72 13.63 -35.69 -30.96
N LEU A 73 14.26 -34.52 -30.97
CA LEU A 73 15.23 -34.13 -31.99
C LEU A 73 16.44 -35.08 -31.98
N VAL A 74 17.00 -35.39 -30.81
CA VAL A 74 18.13 -36.33 -30.68
C VAL A 74 17.73 -37.73 -31.14
N LEU A 75 16.57 -38.23 -30.73
CA LEU A 75 16.05 -39.54 -31.15
C LEU A 75 15.87 -39.59 -32.67
N LEU A 76 15.29 -38.54 -33.25
CA LEU A 76 15.12 -38.38 -34.68
C LEU A 76 16.49 -38.41 -35.39
N LEU A 77 17.48 -37.66 -34.90
CA LEU A 77 18.84 -37.67 -35.44
C LEU A 77 19.49 -39.05 -35.35
N LEU A 78 19.34 -39.76 -34.23
CA LEU A 78 19.87 -41.11 -34.03
C LEU A 78 19.24 -42.13 -34.98
N VAL A 79 17.92 -42.05 -35.21
CA VAL A 79 17.19 -42.92 -36.16
C VAL A 79 17.62 -42.64 -37.60
N LEU A 80 18.00 -41.40 -37.91
CA LEU A 80 18.46 -41.00 -39.23
C LEU A 80 19.94 -41.25 -39.48
N LEU A 81 20.76 -41.32 -38.43
CA LEU A 81 22.15 -41.74 -38.56
C LEU A 81 22.14 -43.21 -39.01
N PRO A 82 22.60 -43.54 -40.22
CA PRO A 82 22.67 -44.92 -40.64
C PRO A 82 23.64 -45.68 -39.71
N PRO A 83 23.33 -46.92 -39.28
CA PRO A 83 24.33 -47.76 -38.64
C PRO A 83 25.51 -47.95 -39.61
N PRO A 84 26.77 -48.05 -39.13
CA PRO A 84 27.91 -48.34 -39.99
C PRO A 84 27.65 -49.67 -40.73
N PRO A 85 27.60 -49.68 -42.08
CA PRO A 85 27.06 -50.82 -42.81
C PRO A 85 28.09 -51.94 -43.05
N PRO A 86 27.62 -53.16 -43.37
CA PRO A 86 27.68 -53.65 -44.74
C PRO A 86 26.40 -53.25 -45.50
N PRO A 87 26.50 -52.98 -46.81
CA PRO A 87 25.67 -52.01 -47.53
C PRO A 87 24.16 -52.28 -47.36
N PRO A 88 23.37 -51.30 -46.84
CA PRO A 88 21.93 -51.41 -46.74
C PRO A 88 21.25 -50.71 -47.93
N PRO A 89 20.00 -51.07 -48.25
CA PRO A 89 19.21 -50.34 -49.25
C PRO A 89 18.96 -48.90 -48.79
N PRO A 90 18.83 -47.93 -49.73
CA PRO A 90 18.66 -46.52 -49.39
C PRO A 90 17.38 -46.29 -48.56
N PRO A 91 17.39 -45.36 -47.59
CA PRO A 91 16.19 -45.04 -46.81
C PRO A 91 15.08 -44.56 -47.75
N PRO A 92 13.81 -44.93 -47.48
CA PRO A 92 12.71 -44.61 -48.37
C PRO A 92 12.56 -43.07 -48.50
N PRO A 93 12.44 -42.53 -49.71
CA PRO A 93 12.49 -41.08 -49.97
C PRO A 93 11.38 -40.29 -49.24
N ARG A 94 10.28 -40.96 -48.87
CA ARG A 94 9.19 -40.34 -48.10
C ARG A 94 9.63 -39.90 -46.70
N LEU A 95 10.53 -40.65 -46.05
CA LEU A 95 11.05 -40.27 -44.74
C LEU A 95 12.00 -39.07 -44.84
N LEU A 96 12.81 -39.00 -45.91
CA LEU A 96 13.68 -37.87 -46.18
C LEU A 96 12.89 -36.58 -46.46
N LEU A 97 11.77 -36.68 -47.18
CA LEU A 97 10.89 -35.53 -47.43
C LEU A 97 10.19 -35.05 -46.16
N LEU A 98 9.69 -35.97 -45.33
CA LEU A 98 9.12 -35.63 -44.03
C LEU A 98 10.14 -34.96 -43.13
N LEU A 99 11.39 -35.44 -43.14
CA LEU A 99 12.48 -34.83 -42.40
C LEU A 99 12.76 -33.41 -42.89
N LEU A 100 12.91 -33.24 -44.20
CA LEU A 100 13.24 -31.96 -44.82
C LEU A 100 12.17 -30.91 -44.54
N LEU A 101 10.90 -31.33 -44.36
CA LEU A 101 9.81 -30.45 -43.95
C LEU A 101 9.79 -30.19 -42.43
N LEU A 102 10.04 -31.21 -41.60
CA LEU A 102 9.98 -31.08 -40.14
C LEU A 102 11.15 -30.26 -39.57
N LEU A 103 12.35 -30.41 -40.12
CA LEU A 103 13.56 -29.75 -39.62
C LEU A 103 13.45 -28.21 -39.61
N PRO A 104 13.10 -27.51 -40.72
CA PRO A 104 12.95 -26.06 -40.72
C PRO A 104 11.77 -25.59 -39.85
N LEU A 105 10.69 -26.39 -39.75
CA LEU A 105 9.58 -26.08 -38.85
C LEU A 105 10.03 -26.10 -37.39
N LEU A 106 10.82 -27.10 -36.99
CA LEU A 106 11.38 -27.21 -35.64
C LEU A 106 12.38 -26.08 -35.37
N LEU A 107 13.21 -25.74 -36.36
CA LEU A 107 14.17 -24.64 -36.27
C LEU A 107 13.49 -23.27 -36.13
N LEU A 108 12.30 -23.09 -36.70
CA LEU A 108 11.48 -21.88 -36.51
C LEU A 108 10.72 -21.89 -35.17
N LEU A 109 10.24 -23.05 -34.72
CA LEU A 109 9.50 -23.17 -33.48
C LEU A 109 10.38 -22.91 -32.26
N LEU A 110 11.63 -23.38 -32.28
CA LEU A 110 12.58 -23.22 -31.17
C LEU A 110 12.78 -21.75 -30.72
N PRO A 111 13.14 -20.79 -31.60
CA PRO A 111 13.31 -19.39 -31.20
C PRO A 111 11.99 -18.72 -30.80
N LEU A 112 10.86 -19.11 -31.39
CA LEU A 112 9.54 -18.60 -30.99
C LEU A 112 9.16 -19.08 -29.59
N LEU A 113 9.42 -20.34 -29.29
CA LEU A 113 9.23 -20.91 -27.96
C LEU A 113 10.15 -20.20 -26.97
N LEU A 114 11.43 -20.00 -27.30
CA LEU A 114 12.40 -19.25 -26.48
C LEU A 114 11.93 -17.82 -26.19
N LEU A 115 11.43 -17.12 -27.20
CA LEU A 115 10.85 -15.79 -27.07
C LEU A 115 9.65 -15.79 -26.11
N LEU A 116 8.78 -16.80 -26.22
CA LEU A 116 7.65 -16.95 -25.31
C LEU A 116 8.10 -17.16 -23.85
N ILE A 117 9.15 -17.97 -23.62
CA ILE A 117 9.75 -18.16 -22.27
C ILE A 117 10.18 -16.82 -21.69
N LEU A 118 10.73 -15.94 -22.53
CA LEU A 118 11.30 -14.67 -22.08
C LEU A 118 10.21 -13.61 -21.88
N LEU A 119 9.24 -13.52 -22.79
CA LEU A 119 8.21 -12.49 -22.78
C LEU A 119 7.15 -12.73 -21.71
N LEU A 120 6.80 -13.97 -21.43
CA LEU A 120 5.75 -14.31 -20.48
C LEU A 120 6.06 -13.87 -19.02
N PRO A 121 7.24 -14.16 -18.42
CA PRO A 121 7.61 -13.63 -17.11
C PRO A 121 7.67 -12.10 -17.11
N LEU A 122 8.11 -11.48 -18.21
CA LEU A 122 8.18 -10.03 -18.33
C LEU A 122 6.79 -9.39 -18.31
N LEU A 123 5.83 -9.95 -19.05
CA LEU A 123 4.45 -9.48 -19.08
C LEU A 123 3.77 -9.66 -17.72
N LEU A 124 4.02 -10.79 -17.06
CA LEU A 124 3.51 -11.06 -15.72
C LEU A 124 4.11 -10.11 -14.67
N LEU A 125 5.41 -9.81 -14.77
CA LEU A 125 6.08 -8.82 -13.94
C LEU A 125 5.51 -7.40 -14.17
N LEU A 126 5.27 -7.02 -15.42
CA LEU A 126 4.67 -5.74 -15.77
C LEU A 126 3.25 -5.61 -15.19
N LEU A 127 2.44 -6.66 -15.31
CA LEU A 127 1.11 -6.70 -14.73
C LEU A 127 1.16 -6.56 -13.20
N LEU A 128 2.08 -7.27 -12.55
CA LEU A 128 2.30 -7.17 -11.10
C LEU A 128 2.71 -5.75 -10.70
N LEU A 129 3.61 -5.12 -11.45
CA LEU A 129 4.04 -3.74 -11.20
C LEU A 129 2.88 -2.76 -11.33
N LEU A 130 2.04 -2.90 -12.37
CA LEU A 130 0.86 -2.07 -12.57
C LEU A 130 -0.12 -2.23 -11.40
N LEU A 131 -0.37 -3.47 -10.96
CA LEU A 131 -1.24 -3.76 -9.83
C LEU A 131 -0.69 -3.15 -8.54
N LEU A 132 0.62 -3.26 -8.31
CA LEU A 132 1.28 -2.63 -7.16
C LEU A 132 1.16 -1.11 -7.20
N LEU A 133 1.36 -0.48 -8.36
CA LEU A 133 1.22 0.96 -8.55
C LEU A 133 -0.21 1.43 -8.25
N LEU A 134 -1.21 0.69 -8.76
CA LEU A 134 -2.62 0.97 -8.49
C LEU A 134 -2.93 0.87 -6.99
N LEU A 135 -2.44 -0.18 -6.34
CA LEU A 135 -2.60 -0.38 -4.91
C LEU A 135 -1.96 0.76 -4.10
N LEU A 136 -0.75 1.19 -4.49
CA LEU A 136 -0.06 2.32 -3.87
C LEU A 136 -0.83 3.63 -4.05
N LEU A 137 -1.36 3.89 -5.24
CA LEU A 137 -2.17 5.07 -5.52
C LEU A 137 -3.43 5.09 -4.64
N LEU A 138 -4.10 3.95 -4.53
CA LEU A 138 -5.29 3.81 -3.69
C LEU A 138 -4.96 4.05 -2.20
N LEU A 139 -3.83 3.53 -1.73
CA LEU A 139 -3.34 3.78 -0.38
C LEU A 139 -3.05 5.27 -0.15
N LEU A 140 -2.37 5.92 -1.09
CA LEU A 140 -2.05 7.35 -1.01
C LEU A 140 -3.33 8.19 -0.95
N LEU A 141 -4.33 7.85 -1.76
CA LEU A 141 -5.63 8.52 -1.75
C LEU A 141 -6.33 8.34 -0.40
N LEU A 142 -6.34 7.12 0.15
CA LEU A 142 -6.94 6.84 1.45
C LEU A 142 -6.22 7.62 2.57
N LEU A 143 -4.89 7.65 2.53
CA LEU A 143 -4.07 8.41 3.48
C LEU A 143 -4.35 9.91 3.38
N LEU A 144 -4.45 10.45 2.16
CA LEU A 144 -4.81 11.85 1.93
C LEU A 144 -6.19 12.18 2.51
N LEU A 145 -7.18 11.32 2.30
CA LEU A 145 -8.53 11.49 2.83
C LEU A 145 -8.54 11.44 4.37
N LEU A 146 -7.79 10.51 4.96
CA LEU A 146 -7.64 10.40 6.39
C LEU A 146 -6.95 11.65 6.98
N LEU A 147 -5.90 12.14 6.32
CA LEU A 147 -5.20 13.36 6.71
C LEU A 147 -6.09 14.60 6.60
N LEU A 148 -6.87 14.72 5.53
CA LEU A 148 -7.85 15.80 5.36
C LEU A 148 -8.89 15.79 6.49
N ARG A 149 -9.42 14.60 6.82
CA ARG A 149 -10.37 14.43 7.91
C ARG A 149 -9.75 14.82 9.26
N LEU A 150 -8.49 14.44 9.50
CA LEU A 150 -7.76 14.82 10.70
C LEU A 150 -7.57 16.34 10.77
N LEU A 151 -7.14 16.97 9.67
CA LEU A 151 -6.94 18.42 9.60
C LEU A 151 -8.24 19.16 9.92
N LEU A 152 -9.38 18.68 9.40
CA LEU A 152 -10.69 19.24 9.69
C LEU A 152 -11.05 19.09 11.18
N LEU A 153 -10.81 17.93 11.78
CA LEU A 153 -11.04 17.72 13.21
C LEU A 153 -10.16 18.63 14.07
N LEU A 154 -8.89 18.78 13.70
CA LEU A 154 -7.94 19.67 14.38
C LEU A 154 -8.38 21.13 14.27
N LEU A 155 -8.83 21.56 13.09
CA LEU A 155 -9.33 22.92 12.85
C LEU A 155 -10.58 23.20 13.71
N LEU A 156 -11.52 22.25 13.77
CA LEU A 156 -12.71 22.37 14.62
C LEU A 156 -12.34 22.47 16.10
N LEU A 157 -11.39 21.66 16.55
CA LEU A 157 -10.90 21.70 17.93
C LEU A 157 -10.18 23.01 18.25
N LEU A 158 -9.35 23.52 17.33
CA LEU A 158 -8.68 24.81 17.48
C LEU A 158 -9.70 25.95 17.58
N LEU A 159 -10.73 25.92 16.75
CA LEU A 159 -11.83 26.89 16.80
C LEU A 159 -12.54 26.84 18.15
N GLN A 160 -12.82 25.65 18.66
CA GLN A 160 -13.43 25.48 19.99
C GLN A 160 -12.52 26.01 21.10
N LEU A 161 -11.22 25.74 21.04
CA LEU A 161 -10.23 26.27 21.97
C LEU A 161 -10.19 27.81 21.96
N LEU A 162 -10.17 28.41 20.77
CA LEU A 162 -10.18 29.87 20.61
C LEU A 162 -11.44 30.49 21.24
N LEU A 163 -12.60 29.85 21.04
CA LEU A 163 -13.85 30.30 21.64
C LEU A 163 -13.84 30.20 23.16
N LEU A 164 -13.28 29.12 23.73
CA LEU A 164 -13.11 28.98 25.17
C LEU A 164 -12.14 30.03 25.74
N LEU A 165 -11.04 30.32 25.04
CA LEU A 165 -10.09 31.36 25.44
C LEU A 165 -10.74 32.75 25.42
N LEU A 166 -11.51 33.05 24.38
CA LEU A 166 -12.25 34.32 24.27
C LEU A 166 -13.25 34.46 25.43
N LEU A 167 -13.98 33.39 25.74
CA LEU A 167 -14.90 33.36 26.88
C LEU A 167 -14.18 33.62 28.20
N LEU A 168 -13.02 32.99 28.40
CA LEU A 168 -12.18 33.20 29.57
C LEU A 168 -11.70 34.65 29.70
N LEU A 169 -11.23 35.24 28.59
CA LEU A 169 -10.80 36.63 28.56
C LEU A 169 -11.94 37.58 28.93
N LEU A 170 -13.13 37.36 28.38
CA LEU A 170 -14.32 38.15 28.68
C LEU A 170 -14.72 38.04 30.16
N LEU A 171 -14.63 36.84 30.73
CA LEU A 171 -14.89 36.62 32.15
C LEU A 171 -13.86 37.31 33.05
N LEU A 172 -12.58 37.25 32.68
CA LEU A 172 -11.51 37.94 33.40
C LEU A 172 -11.73 39.47 33.38
N LEU A 173 -12.09 40.03 32.22
CA LEU A 173 -12.40 41.45 32.07
C LEU A 173 -13.59 41.85 32.97
N LEU A 174 -14.65 41.05 32.97
CA LEU A 174 -15.81 41.28 33.84
C LEU A 174 -15.41 41.27 35.32
N LEU A 175 -14.56 40.33 35.73
CA LEU A 175 -14.05 40.29 37.11
C LEU A 175 -13.22 41.53 37.45
N LEU A 176 -12.34 41.96 36.55
CA LEU A 176 -11.54 43.16 36.75
C LEU A 176 -12.44 44.39 36.94
N LEU A 177 -13.47 44.54 36.11
CA LEU A 177 -14.46 45.61 36.23
C LEU A 177 -15.20 45.57 37.56
N LEU A 178 -15.63 44.39 38.01
CA LEU A 178 -16.31 44.22 39.31
C LEU A 178 -15.39 44.57 40.49
N LEU A 179 -14.12 44.18 40.45
CA LEU A 179 -13.14 44.53 41.48
C LEU A 179 -12.89 46.04 41.54
N LEU A 180 -12.72 46.68 40.38
CA LEU A 180 -12.56 48.13 40.30
C LEU A 180 -13.78 48.87 40.86
N HIS A 181 -14.99 48.43 40.50
CA HIS A 181 -16.23 49.02 41.00
C HIS A 181 -16.35 48.89 42.53
N HIS A 182 -16.06 47.69 43.06
CA HIS A 182 -16.11 47.45 44.50
C HIS A 182 -15.08 48.28 45.28
N HIS A 183 -13.85 48.39 44.76
CA HIS A 183 -12.81 49.20 45.36
C HIS A 183 -13.18 50.69 45.40
N HIS A 184 -13.75 51.20 44.31
CA HIS A 184 -14.22 52.59 44.23
C HIS A 184 -15.31 52.88 45.27
N HIS A 185 -16.26 51.96 45.44
CA HIS A 185 -17.34 52.11 46.41
C HIS A 185 -16.84 52.09 47.87
N HIS A 186 -15.86 51.24 48.19
CA HIS A 186 -15.27 51.19 49.54
C HIS A 186 -14.46 52.45 49.88
N HIS A 187 -13.72 53.01 48.92
CA HIS A 187 -12.98 54.26 49.15
C HIS A 187 -13.90 55.45 49.43
N HIS A 188 -15.06 55.53 48.77
CA HIS A 188 -16.03 56.60 49.04
C HIS A 188 -16.68 56.51 50.43
N HIS A 189 -16.92 55.30 50.94
CA HIS A 189 -17.49 55.12 52.28
C HIS A 189 -16.49 55.41 53.41
N HIS A 190 -15.20 55.16 53.23
CA HIS A 190 -14.19 55.50 54.24
C HIS A 190 -13.85 56.98 54.32
N HIS A 191 -14.09 57.77 53.26
CA HIS A 191 -13.88 59.21 53.27
C HIS A 191 -15.08 60.03 53.78
N SER A 192 -16.21 59.38 54.04
CA SER A 192 -17.45 60.03 54.50
C SER A 192 -17.73 59.82 56.00
N GLN A 193 -16.77 59.24 56.74
CA GLN A 193 -16.72 59.20 58.20
C GLN A 193 -15.57 60.10 58.68
#